data_AF-A0A3R7R316-F1
#
_entry.id   AF-A0A3R7R316-F1
#
_cell.length_a   1.000
_cell.length_b   1.000
_cell.length_c   1.000
_cell.angle_alpha   90.00
_cell.angle_beta   90.00
_cell.angle_gamma   90.00
#
_symmetry.space_group_name_H-M   'P 1'
#
loop_
_entity.id
_entity.type
_entity.pdbx_description
1 polymer ?
#
loop_
_entity_poly.entity_id
_entity_poly.type
_entity_poly.pdbx_seq_one_letter_code
_entity_poly.pdbx_strand_id
1 'polypeptide(L)'
;VTIHKTPNEGAPLLGAGLNDKENMTFVGLSYTTEKQWVTVFDGATRIMRNSTWEPGKEYKVALMLQYNKGSVYVDGVLVGNTNKLPTLKSRRHDISHFHFGGGEDTSVTVNNVFLYSRQLSEDELKAGDSSHVSEQRAGDGAHASEQRAGDSSTRADVSRLLLLLLGLWGFAVLC
;
A
#
# COMPACT_ATOMS: atom_id res chain seq x y z
N VAL A 1 4.92 -9.42 -1.57
CA VAL A 1 6.40 -9.37 -1.71
C VAL A 1 6.98 -10.68 -1.22
N THR A 2 8.03 -11.17 -1.86
CA THR A 2 8.71 -12.41 -1.47
C THR A 2 10.20 -12.14 -1.44
N ILE A 3 10.86 -12.40 -0.31
CA ILE A 3 12.31 -12.28 -0.17
C ILE A 3 12.88 -13.69 -0.40
N HIS A 4 13.65 -13.90 -1.46
CA HIS A 4 14.05 -15.26 -1.87
C HIS A 4 15.25 -15.80 -1.09
N LYS A 5 16.14 -14.92 -0.62
CA LYS A 5 17.33 -15.28 0.14
C LYS A 5 17.66 -14.22 1.18
N THR A 6 18.39 -14.61 2.22
CA THR A 6 18.99 -13.66 3.16
C THR A 6 19.96 -12.75 2.42
N PRO A 7 19.86 -11.43 2.59
CA PRO A 7 20.79 -10.51 1.94
C PRO A 7 22.16 -10.58 2.64
N ASN A 8 23.20 -10.07 1.99
CA ASN A 8 24.52 -9.96 2.60
C ASN A 8 24.56 -8.83 3.65
N GLU A 9 23.77 -7.78 3.42
CA GLU A 9 23.57 -6.65 4.33
C GLU A 9 22.07 -6.32 4.44
N GLY A 10 21.66 -5.59 5.48
CA GLY A 10 20.26 -5.14 5.59
C GLY A 10 19.85 -4.27 4.39
N ALA A 11 18.61 -4.41 3.93
CA ALA A 11 18.18 -3.83 2.66
C ALA A 11 16.78 -3.21 2.69
N PRO A 12 16.52 -2.15 1.89
CA PRO A 12 15.19 -1.56 1.76
C PRO A 12 14.25 -2.45 0.96
N LEU A 13 13.06 -2.70 1.50
CA LEU A 13 12.03 -3.47 0.81
C LEU A 13 11.09 -2.57 0.02
N LEU A 14 10.55 -1.53 0.66
CA LEU A 14 9.71 -0.53 0.02
C LEU A 14 9.62 0.74 0.85
N GLY A 15 9.49 1.89 0.20
CA GLY A 15 9.45 3.17 0.90
C GLY A 15 9.05 4.34 0.03
N ALA A 16 8.78 5.45 0.70
CA ALA A 16 8.54 6.76 0.11
C ALA A 16 9.71 7.68 0.45
N GLY A 17 10.41 8.18 -0.56
CA GLY A 17 11.57 9.07 -0.42
C GLY A 17 11.20 10.55 -0.57
N LEU A 18 11.99 11.43 0.04
CA LEU A 18 11.89 12.88 -0.16
C LEU A 18 12.78 13.34 -1.31
N ASN A 19 12.44 14.48 -1.91
CA ASN A 19 13.33 15.19 -2.85
C ASN A 19 14.41 15.99 -2.10
N ASP A 20 15.18 15.35 -1.24
CA ASP A 20 16.31 15.98 -0.58
C ASP A 20 17.64 15.52 -1.17
N LYS A 21 18.73 16.17 -0.76
CA LYS A 21 20.07 15.83 -1.24
C LYS A 21 20.58 14.49 -0.71
N GLU A 22 19.96 13.98 0.34
CA GLU A 22 20.38 12.78 1.06
C GLU A 22 19.60 11.53 0.60
N ASN A 23 18.64 11.67 -0.33
CA ASN A 23 17.71 10.63 -0.76
C ASN A 23 17.05 9.91 0.43
N MET A 24 16.64 10.70 1.43
CA MET A 24 16.14 10.19 2.69
C MET A 24 14.81 9.46 2.51
N THR A 25 14.71 8.26 3.07
CA THR A 25 13.44 7.53 3.16
C THR A 25 12.59 8.12 4.27
N PHE A 26 11.43 8.67 3.90
CA PHE A 26 10.51 9.29 4.82
C PHE A 26 9.66 8.28 5.61
N VAL A 27 9.09 7.30 4.92
CA VAL A 27 8.44 6.14 5.52
C VAL A 27 8.81 4.92 4.71
N GLY A 28 9.19 3.83 5.37
CA GLY A 28 9.55 2.62 4.66
C GLY A 28 9.60 1.38 5.53
N LEU A 29 9.80 0.26 4.86
CA LEU A 29 10.10 -1.02 5.44
C LEU A 29 11.39 -1.54 4.81
N SER A 30 12.30 -2.00 5.66
CA SER A 30 13.55 -2.66 5.35
C SER A 30 13.62 -3.98 6.12
N TYR A 31 14.64 -4.77 5.85
CA TYR A 31 14.81 -6.07 6.50
C TYR A 31 16.29 -6.39 6.74
N THR A 32 16.59 -7.10 7.83
CA THR A 32 17.98 -7.41 8.24
C THR A 32 18.40 -8.82 7.85
N THR A 33 19.70 -9.09 7.95
CA THR A 33 20.31 -10.42 7.77
C THR A 33 19.86 -11.41 8.87
N GLU A 34 19.54 -10.93 10.07
CA GLU A 34 18.98 -11.69 11.20
C GLU A 34 17.47 -11.95 11.06
N LYS A 35 16.92 -11.77 9.86
CA LYS A 35 15.53 -12.05 9.54
C LYS A 35 14.53 -11.17 10.29
N GLN A 36 14.87 -9.90 10.55
CA GLN A 36 14.00 -8.96 11.26
C GLN A 36 13.46 -7.87 10.34
N TRP A 37 12.23 -7.44 10.60
CA TRP A 37 11.66 -6.26 9.94
C TRP A 37 12.17 -4.96 10.61
N VAL A 38 12.51 -3.98 9.77
CA VAL A 38 12.96 -2.65 10.19
C VAL A 38 12.04 -1.60 9.58
N THR A 39 11.37 -0.82 10.42
CA THR A 39 10.58 0.32 9.93
C THR A 39 11.45 1.56 9.86
N VAL A 40 11.24 2.38 8.83
CA VAL A 40 11.87 3.69 8.67
C VAL A 40 10.81 4.77 8.84
N PHE A 41 11.08 5.75 9.69
CA PHE A 41 10.24 6.93 9.88
C PHE A 41 11.12 8.17 10.01
N ASP A 42 11.00 9.09 9.06
CA ASP A 42 11.84 10.28 8.96
C ASP A 42 13.33 9.90 9.06
N GLY A 43 13.77 8.96 8.22
CA GLY A 43 15.13 8.42 8.19
C GLY A 43 15.55 7.58 9.40
N ALA A 44 14.83 7.67 10.52
CA ALA A 44 15.12 6.87 11.71
C ALA A 44 14.63 5.43 11.54
N THR A 45 15.54 4.48 11.72
CA THR A 45 15.26 3.04 11.66
C THR A 45 14.87 2.49 13.04
N ARG A 46 13.90 1.60 13.09
CA ARG A 46 13.54 0.86 14.30
C ARG A 46 13.25 -0.60 13.98
N ILE A 47 13.94 -1.49 14.66
CA ILE A 47 13.63 -2.92 14.66
C ILE A 47 12.40 -3.15 15.54
N MET A 48 11.38 -3.82 15.02
CA MET A 48 10.26 -4.24 15.86
C MET A 48 10.54 -5.59 16.52
N ARG A 49 10.31 -5.67 17.83
CA ARG A 49 10.43 -6.92 18.59
C ARG A 49 9.40 -7.93 18.08
N ASN A 50 9.83 -9.18 17.96
CA ASN A 50 9.00 -10.31 17.51
C ASN A 50 8.42 -10.16 16.10
N SER A 51 9.06 -9.36 15.24
CA SER A 51 8.67 -9.17 13.85
C SER A 51 9.76 -9.76 12.96
N THR A 52 9.56 -11.01 12.53
CA THR A 52 10.52 -11.74 11.70
C THR A 52 9.98 -12.01 10.30
N TRP A 53 10.90 -12.25 9.38
CA TRP A 53 10.59 -12.66 8.01
C TRP A 53 11.28 -13.98 7.66
N GLU A 54 10.79 -14.66 6.62
CA GLU A 54 11.26 -15.96 6.19
C GLU A 54 11.53 -15.96 4.68
N PRO A 55 12.67 -16.52 4.22
CA PRO A 55 12.93 -16.65 2.79
C PRO A 55 11.85 -17.48 2.08
N GLY A 56 11.44 -17.04 0.89
CA GLY A 56 10.43 -17.70 0.05
C GLY A 56 8.99 -17.50 0.51
N LYS A 57 8.75 -16.95 1.71
CA LYS A 57 7.40 -16.62 2.16
C LYS A 57 6.92 -15.33 1.49
N GLU A 58 5.69 -15.37 0.99
CA GLU A 58 5.00 -14.19 0.50
C GLU A 58 4.40 -13.40 1.68
N TYR A 59 4.59 -12.08 1.63
CA TYR A 59 4.07 -11.12 2.58
C TYR A 59 3.25 -10.04 1.88
N LYS A 60 2.12 -9.65 2.46
CA LYS A 60 1.42 -8.42 2.09
C LYS A 60 1.95 -7.27 2.94
N VAL A 61 2.39 -6.18 2.32
CA VAL A 61 2.92 -5.02 3.05
C VAL A 61 2.12 -3.78 2.72
N ALA A 62 1.83 -2.97 3.75
CA ALA A 62 1.20 -1.67 3.58
C ALA A 62 1.95 -0.59 4.36
N LEU A 63 2.25 0.54 3.71
CA LEU A 63 2.63 1.79 4.36
C LEU A 63 1.41 2.71 4.37
N MET A 64 1.10 3.29 5.52
CA MET A 64 0.04 4.29 5.64
C MET A 64 0.61 5.56 6.24
N LEU A 65 0.33 6.68 5.57
CA LEU A 65 0.70 8.02 6.00
C LEU A 65 -0.57 8.86 6.14
N GLN A 66 -0.80 9.41 7.32
CA GLN A 66 -1.92 10.32 7.58
C GLN A 66 -1.44 11.47 8.46
N TYR A 67 -1.43 12.67 7.91
CA TYR A 67 -0.94 13.87 8.60
C TYR A 67 0.51 13.69 9.11
N ASN A 68 0.70 13.60 10.42
CA ASN A 68 1.98 13.35 11.09
C ASN A 68 2.15 11.90 11.57
N LYS A 69 1.25 11.01 11.16
CA LYS A 69 1.24 9.59 11.54
C LYS A 69 1.73 8.73 10.39
N GLY A 70 2.66 7.84 10.71
CA GLY A 70 3.12 6.78 9.81
C GLY A 70 2.84 5.44 10.45
N SER A 71 2.45 4.45 9.65
CA SER A 71 2.30 3.08 10.11
C SER A 71 2.66 2.09 9.00
N VAL A 72 3.23 0.96 9.41
CA VAL A 72 3.66 -0.12 8.52
C VAL A 72 2.99 -1.40 8.97
N TYR A 73 2.45 -2.16 8.02
CA TYR A 73 1.79 -3.44 8.28
C TYR A 73 2.42 -4.54 7.42
N VAL A 74 2.52 -5.72 8.00
CA VAL A 74 2.91 -6.96 7.31
C VAL A 74 1.82 -8.00 7.59
N ASP A 75 1.21 -8.55 6.55
CA ASP A 75 0.06 -9.47 6.62
C ASP A 75 -1.10 -8.91 7.47
N GLY A 76 -1.34 -7.59 7.35
CA GLY A 76 -2.36 -6.89 8.13
C GLY A 76 -2.03 -6.72 9.62
N VAL A 77 -0.84 -7.13 10.08
CA VAL A 77 -0.34 -6.93 11.44
C VAL A 77 0.53 -5.68 11.49
N LEU A 78 0.27 -4.79 12.46
CA LEU A 78 1.03 -3.56 12.64
C LEU A 78 2.48 -3.87 13.06
N VAL A 79 3.45 -3.54 12.22
CA VAL A 79 4.89 -3.73 12.48
C VAL A 79 5.64 -2.49 12.93
N GLY A 80 4.97 -1.33 12.92
CA GLY A 80 5.52 -0.12 13.50
C GLY A 80 4.65 1.08 13.19
N ASN A 81 4.69 2.06 14.09
CA ASN A 81 3.99 3.31 13.90
C ASN A 81 4.74 4.47 14.57
N THR A 82 4.36 5.66 14.16
CA THR A 82 4.78 6.93 14.75
C THR A 82 3.66 7.95 14.59
N ASN A 83 3.62 8.94 15.48
CA ASN A 83 2.76 10.12 15.40
C ASN A 83 3.58 11.42 15.43
N LYS A 84 4.88 11.32 15.11
CA LYS A 84 5.86 12.41 15.22
C LYS A 84 6.48 12.80 13.88
N LEU A 85 5.92 12.33 12.76
CA LEU A 85 6.46 12.69 11.46
C LEU A 85 6.27 14.19 11.20
N PRO A 86 7.25 14.87 10.58
CA PRO A 86 7.08 16.26 10.20
C PRO A 86 5.93 16.40 9.18
N THR A 87 5.03 17.34 9.47
CA THR A 87 3.93 17.72 8.58
C THR A 87 4.47 18.32 7.27
N LEU A 88 3.61 18.38 6.25
CA LEU A 88 3.95 19.01 4.96
C LEU A 88 4.46 20.45 5.13
N LYS A 89 3.85 21.24 6.03
CA LYS A 89 4.26 22.63 6.29
C LYS A 89 5.63 22.75 6.96
N SER A 90 6.01 21.77 7.77
CA SER A 90 7.29 21.75 8.49
C SER A 90 8.40 21.05 7.71
N ARG A 91 8.05 20.18 6.76
CA ARG A 91 9.01 19.51 5.90
C ARG A 91 9.48 20.47 4.81
N ARG A 92 10.78 20.45 4.50
CA ARG A 92 11.36 21.24 3.39
C ARG A 92 11.16 20.60 2.02
N HIS A 93 10.84 19.31 2.00
CA HIS A 93 10.76 18.51 0.78
C HIS A 93 9.52 17.64 0.81
N ASP A 94 8.90 17.51 -0.36
CA ASP A 94 7.76 16.62 -0.57
C ASP A 94 8.23 15.18 -0.85
N ILE A 95 7.30 14.23 -0.71
CA ILE A 95 7.51 12.87 -1.20
C ILE A 95 7.63 12.95 -2.73
N SER A 96 8.73 12.45 -3.26
CA SER A 96 9.03 12.57 -4.69
C SER A 96 9.01 11.25 -5.44
N HIS A 97 9.28 10.15 -4.74
CA HIS A 97 9.34 8.83 -5.35
C HIS A 97 8.96 7.74 -4.34
N PHE A 98 8.52 6.62 -4.90
CA PHE A 98 8.42 5.36 -4.19
C PHE A 98 9.48 4.42 -4.73
N HIS A 99 10.09 3.63 -3.84
CA HIS A 99 11.04 2.59 -4.22
C HIS A 99 10.54 1.24 -3.73
N PHE A 100 10.87 0.19 -4.48
CA PHE A 100 10.46 -1.19 -4.23
C PHE A 100 11.62 -2.13 -4.56
N GLY A 101 11.89 -3.11 -3.70
CA GLY A 101 12.92 -4.14 -3.91
C GLY A 101 14.31 -3.58 -4.16
N GLY A 102 14.90 -2.92 -3.17
CA GLY A 102 16.21 -2.28 -3.30
C GLY A 102 17.32 -2.96 -2.49
N GLY A 103 18.57 -2.65 -2.84
CA GLY A 103 19.78 -3.16 -2.18
C GLY A 103 20.60 -4.06 -3.10
N GLU A 104 21.93 -3.92 -3.01
CA GLU A 104 22.86 -4.79 -3.72
C GLU A 104 22.72 -6.24 -3.21
N ASP A 105 22.84 -7.21 -4.12
CA ASP A 105 22.68 -8.65 -3.83
C ASP A 105 21.33 -9.09 -3.24
N THR A 106 20.31 -8.23 -3.26
CA THR A 106 18.96 -8.61 -2.82
C THR A 106 18.25 -9.45 -3.89
N SER A 107 17.44 -10.40 -3.45
CA SER A 107 16.56 -11.17 -4.33
C SER A 107 15.15 -11.06 -3.77
N VAL A 108 14.37 -10.15 -4.35
CA VAL A 108 13.02 -9.84 -3.92
C VAL A 108 12.10 -9.81 -5.13
N THR A 109 10.93 -10.44 -5.01
CA THR A 109 9.81 -10.25 -5.95
C THR A 109 8.78 -9.33 -5.30
N VAL A 110 8.41 -8.26 -6.01
CA VAL A 110 7.32 -7.36 -5.63
C VAL A 110 6.22 -7.52 -6.67
N ASN A 111 5.03 -7.89 -6.22
CA ASN A 111 3.84 -8.03 -7.05
C ASN A 111 2.76 -7.06 -6.55
N ASN A 112 1.87 -6.65 -7.45
CA ASN A 112 0.62 -5.94 -7.14
C ASN A 112 0.81 -4.71 -6.22
N VAL A 113 1.44 -3.67 -6.76
CA VAL A 113 1.62 -2.40 -6.04
C VAL A 113 0.40 -1.51 -6.24
N PHE A 114 -0.22 -1.07 -5.14
CA PHE A 114 -1.37 -0.18 -5.13
C PHE A 114 -1.06 1.09 -4.34
N LEU A 115 -1.64 2.21 -4.75
CA LEU A 115 -1.56 3.49 -4.06
C LEU A 115 -2.95 4.04 -3.82
N TYR A 116 -3.24 4.40 -2.57
CA TYR A 116 -4.55 4.93 -2.15
C TYR A 116 -4.40 6.34 -1.60
N SER A 117 -5.33 7.23 -1.95
CA SER A 117 -5.43 8.59 -1.40
C SER A 117 -6.13 8.64 -0.03
N ARG A 118 -6.43 7.48 0.55
CA ARG A 118 -7.07 7.32 1.87
C ARG A 118 -6.38 6.23 2.68
N GLN A 119 -6.68 6.22 3.97
CA GLN A 119 -6.28 5.12 4.84
C GLN A 119 -7.13 3.87 4.56
N LEU A 120 -6.49 2.70 4.65
CA LEU A 120 -7.15 1.40 4.59
C LEU A 120 -7.54 0.95 6.00
N SER A 121 -8.67 0.25 6.14
CA SER A 121 -9.02 -0.41 7.40
C SER A 121 -8.22 -1.68 7.61
N GLU A 122 -8.15 -2.19 8.84
CA GLU A 122 -7.50 -3.49 9.10
C GLU A 122 -8.17 -4.64 8.34
N ASP A 123 -9.49 -4.57 8.15
CA ASP A 123 -10.22 -5.59 7.39
C ASP A 123 -9.82 -5.58 5.91
N GLU A 124 -9.63 -4.39 5.32
CA GLU A 124 -9.13 -4.25 3.96
C GLU A 124 -7.69 -4.76 3.81
N LEU A 125 -6.87 -4.60 4.86
CA LEU A 125 -5.49 -5.11 4.87
C LEU A 125 -5.42 -6.63 5.03
N LYS A 126 -6.38 -7.23 5.75
CA LYS A 126 -6.48 -8.67 5.99
C LYS A 126 -7.22 -9.41 4.89
N ALA A 127 -8.07 -8.73 4.13
CA ALA A 127 -8.80 -9.33 3.02
C ALA A 127 -7.81 -9.93 2.00
N GLY A 128 -7.92 -11.25 1.79
CA GLY A 128 -7.38 -11.92 0.61
C GLY A 128 -8.03 -11.36 -0.66
N ASP A 129 -7.35 -11.43 -1.80
CA ASP A 129 -7.86 -10.96 -3.10
C ASP A 129 -9.25 -11.55 -3.37
N SER A 130 -10.28 -10.82 -2.97
CA SER A 130 -11.67 -11.05 -3.34
C SER A 130 -12.05 -9.83 -4.15
N SER A 131 -11.60 -9.84 -5.40
CA SER A 131 -12.19 -9.02 -6.44
C SER A 131 -13.65 -9.44 -6.58
N HIS A 132 -14.54 -8.81 -5.82
CA HIS A 132 -15.97 -8.92 -6.05
C HIS A 132 -16.34 -8.03 -7.25
N VAL A 133 -15.89 -8.42 -8.44
CA VAL A 133 -16.38 -7.86 -9.70
C VAL A 133 -17.59 -8.68 -10.11
N SER A 134 -18.76 -8.32 -9.59
CA SER A 134 -20.04 -8.84 -10.06
C SER A 134 -20.46 -8.04 -11.29
N GLU A 135 -20.02 -8.46 -12.48
CA GLU A 135 -20.58 -7.97 -13.75
C GLU A 135 -22.02 -8.49 -13.92
N GLN A 136 -23.01 -7.66 -13.61
CA GLN A 136 -24.36 -7.89 -14.14
C GLN A 136 -24.42 -7.31 -15.55
N ARG A 137 -24.43 -8.20 -16.55
CA ARG A 137 -24.81 -7.87 -17.93
C ARG A 137 -26.27 -7.43 -17.93
N ALA A 138 -26.53 -6.14 -18.19
CA ALA A 138 -27.87 -5.68 -18.50
C ALA A 138 -28.17 -6.02 -19.96
N GLY A 139 -29.08 -6.98 -20.15
CA GLY A 139 -29.72 -7.24 -21.43
C GLY A 139 -30.75 -6.16 -21.75
N ASP A 140 -30.92 -5.96 -23.05
CA ASP A 140 -31.90 -5.09 -23.70
C ASP A 140 -33.34 -5.33 -23.21
N GLY A 141 -34.15 -4.27 -23.09
CA GLY A 141 -35.61 -4.44 -22.95
C GLY A 141 -36.42 -3.25 -22.43
N ALA A 142 -36.89 -2.42 -23.36
CA ALA A 142 -38.19 -1.73 -23.45
C ALA A 142 -38.93 -1.08 -22.25
N HIS A 143 -39.24 0.21 -22.44
CA HIS A 143 -40.54 0.91 -22.32
C HIS A 143 -41.53 0.65 -21.16
N ALA A 144 -41.77 1.74 -20.42
CA ALA A 144 -43.06 2.33 -19.99
C ALA A 144 -44.05 1.55 -19.10
N SER A 145 -44.28 2.06 -17.87
CA SER A 145 -45.58 2.55 -17.38
C SER A 145 -45.52 2.90 -15.88
N GLU A 146 -46.29 3.91 -15.47
CA GLU A 146 -46.42 4.52 -14.14
C GLU A 146 -47.10 3.63 -13.09
N GLN A 147 -46.81 3.83 -11.79
CA GLN A 147 -47.77 4.27 -10.74
C GLN A 147 -47.26 4.12 -9.28
N ARG A 148 -47.31 5.26 -8.56
CA ARG A 148 -47.65 5.58 -7.16
C ARG A 148 -47.30 4.66 -5.95
N ALA A 149 -46.67 5.36 -4.99
CA ALA A 149 -46.89 5.40 -3.53
C ALA A 149 -46.69 4.14 -2.66
N GLY A 150 -45.70 4.19 -1.76
CA GLY A 150 -45.60 3.26 -0.63
C GLY A 150 -44.18 3.14 -0.07
N ASP A 151 -43.92 3.94 0.96
CA ASP A 151 -43.05 3.71 2.13
C ASP A 151 -41.82 2.77 2.03
N SER A 152 -40.63 3.31 2.31
CA SER A 152 -39.57 2.75 3.17
C SER A 152 -38.13 3.13 2.76
N SER A 153 -37.34 3.54 3.75
CA SER A 153 -35.89 3.34 3.87
C SER A 153 -34.98 3.72 2.69
N THR A 154 -34.41 4.93 2.71
CA THR A 154 -33.26 5.28 1.86
C THR A 154 -31.94 5.01 2.60
N ARG A 155 -31.47 3.77 2.47
CA ARG A 155 -30.04 3.45 2.46
C ARG A 155 -29.59 3.45 1.00
N ALA A 156 -28.40 4.00 0.78
CA ALA A 156 -27.53 3.87 -0.38
C ALA A 156 -27.52 5.02 -1.42
N ASP A 157 -26.29 5.20 -1.90
CA ASP A 157 -25.91 5.60 -3.25
C ASP A 157 -25.64 7.09 -3.52
N VAL A 158 -24.47 7.53 -3.06
CA VAL A 158 -23.80 8.76 -3.57
C VAL A 158 -22.37 8.45 -4.07
N SER A 159 -22.02 7.18 -4.30
CA SER A 159 -20.64 6.79 -4.63
C SER A 159 -20.39 6.51 -6.11
N ARG A 160 -21.27 6.98 -7.00
CA ARG A 160 -21.23 6.67 -8.45
C ARG A 160 -20.72 7.78 -9.38
N LEU A 161 -20.09 8.85 -8.89
CA LEU A 161 -19.76 9.98 -9.77
C LEU A 161 -18.29 10.45 -9.80
N LEU A 162 -17.29 9.62 -9.48
CA LEU A 162 -15.90 10.07 -9.68
C LEU A 162 -14.88 8.98 -10.04
N LEU A 163 -15.26 8.06 -10.94
CA LEU A 163 -14.29 7.28 -11.72
C LEU A 163 -14.34 7.74 -13.17
N LEU A 164 -13.72 8.89 -13.42
CA LEU A 164 -13.34 9.31 -14.76
C LEU A 164 -11.81 9.45 -14.79
N LEU A 165 -11.20 8.63 -15.66
CA LEU A 165 -9.88 8.83 -16.29
C LEU A 165 -8.70 8.43 -15.37
N LEU A 166 -7.84 7.44 -15.66
CA LEU A 166 -7.12 7.03 -16.87
C LEU A 166 -6.73 5.54 -16.66
N GLY A 167 -6.73 4.62 -17.62
CA GLY A 167 -6.22 4.74 -18.98
C GLY A 167 -4.92 3.95 -19.16
N LEU A 168 -4.99 2.62 -19.03
CA LEU A 168 -4.38 1.65 -19.96
C LEU A 168 -2.90 1.82 -20.38
N TRP A 169 -1.92 1.39 -19.58
CA TRP A 169 -0.56 1.02 -20.04
C TRP A 169 -0.07 -0.10 -19.11
N GLY A 170 0.40 -1.28 -19.50
CA GLY A 170 0.79 -1.88 -20.78
C GLY A 170 1.77 -2.99 -20.39
N PHE A 171 1.44 -4.25 -20.66
CA PHE A 171 2.32 -5.39 -20.41
C PHE A 171 3.61 -5.24 -21.23
N ALA A 172 4.76 -5.42 -20.59
CA ALA A 172 6.02 -5.68 -21.29
C ALA A 172 6.57 -7.04 -20.83
N VAL A 173 6.35 -8.01 -21.70
CA VAL A 173 7.00 -9.32 -21.77
C VAL A 173 8.26 -9.17 -22.64
N LEU A 174 9.29 -9.98 -22.34
CA LEU A 174 10.40 -10.40 -23.21
C LEU A 174 11.63 -9.48 -23.35
N CYS A 175 12.77 -9.89 -22.79
CA CYS A 175 13.82 -10.68 -23.44
C CYS A 175 14.96 -10.92 -22.42
#